data_AF-A0A1P8KQH2-F1
#
_entry.id   AF-A0A1P8KQH2-F1
#
_cell.length_a   1.000
_cell.length_b   1.000
_cell.length_c   1.000
_cell.angle_alpha   90.00
_cell.angle_beta   90.00
_cell.angle_gamma   90.00
#
_symmetry.space_group_name_H-M   'P 1'
#
loop_
_entity.id
_entity.type
_entity.pdbx_description
1 polymer ?
#
loop_
_entity_poly.entity_id
_entity_poly.type
_entity_poly.pdbx_seq_one_letter_code
_entity_poly.pdbx_strand_id
1 'polypeptide(L)' 'MNIQERFLLKAIEDKNYISFMYKNKKYTKVKALKLITEDKHILKTQEGNFEFDLITKIIILKERF' A
#
# COMPACT_ATOMS: atom_id res chain seq x y z
N MET A 1 2.36 15.32 3.20
CA MET A 1 1.97 14.17 4.03
C MET A 1 0.45 14.11 4.09
N ASN A 2 -0.16 13.31 3.22
CA ASN A 2 -1.57 12.99 3.21
C ASN A 2 -1.90 11.98 4.31
N ILE A 3 -3.14 12.03 4.82
CA ILE A 3 -3.58 11.15 5.90
C ILE A 3 -3.50 9.66 5.50
N GLN A 4 -3.74 9.36 4.22
CA GLN A 4 -3.66 8.00 3.66
C GLN A 4 -2.24 7.44 3.70
N GLU A 5 -1.22 8.26 3.44
CA GLU A 5 0.19 7.84 3.53
C GLU A 5 0.56 7.47 4.97
N ARG A 6 0.09 8.24 5.96
CA ARG A 6 0.28 7.90 7.38
C ARG A 6 -0.33 6.56 7.76
N PHE A 7 -1.56 6.30 7.32
CA PHE A 7 -2.22 5.02 7.56
C PHE A 7 -1.46 3.87 6.90
N LEU A 8 -0.96 4.06 5.67
CA LEU A 8 -0.20 3.05 4.97
C LEU A 8 1.17 2.78 5.63
N LEU A 9 1.89 3.82 6.04
CA LEU A 9 3.14 3.68 6.79
C LEU A 9 2.93 2.89 8.09
N LYS A 10 1.85 3.21 8.82
CA LYS A 10 1.48 2.45 10.02
C LYS A 10 1.11 1.01 9.70
N ALA A 11 0.39 0.75 8.60
CA ALA A 11 0.08 -0.61 8.17
C ALA A 11 1.34 -1.43 7.87
N ILE A 12 2.34 -0.82 7.25
CA ILE A 12 3.65 -1.45 6.98
C ILE A 12 4.38 -1.76 8.29
N GLU A 13 4.40 -0.81 9.23
CA GLU A 13 5.04 -0.98 10.55
C GLU A 13 4.37 -2.10 11.36
N ASP A 14 3.04 -2.11 11.42
CA ASP A 14 2.24 -3.16 12.07
C ASP A 14 2.23 -4.49 11.30
N LYS A 15 2.84 -4.55 10.11
CA LYS A 15 2.81 -5.71 9.18
C LYS A 15 1.39 -6.19 8.83
N ASN A 16 0.48 -5.25 8.62
CA ASN A 16 -0.87 -5.55 8.15
C ASN A 16 -0.88 -5.80 6.64
N TYR A 17 -1.70 -6.74 6.21
CA TYR A 17 -2.02 -6.86 4.79
C TYR A 17 -2.81 -5.64 4.30
N ILE A 18 -2.69 -5.34 3.01
CA ILE A 18 -3.46 -4.30 2.34
C ILE A 18 -4.22 -4.86 1.15
N SER A 19 -5.31 -4.20 0.78
CA SER A 19 -6.04 -4.44 -0.47
C SER A 19 -6.25 -3.11 -1.16
N PHE A 20 -6.13 -3.10 -2.48
CA PHE A 20 -6.25 -1.88 -3.26
C PHE A 20 -6.61 -2.17 -4.72
N MET A 21 -7.01 -1.14 -5.45
CA MET A 21 -7.27 -1.19 -6.87
C MET A 21 -6.21 -0.38 -7.61
N TYR A 22 -5.63 -0.95 -8.66
CA TYR A 22 -4.60 -0.31 -9.47
C TYR A 22 -4.89 -0.56 -10.94
N LYS A 23 -5.05 0.51 -11.72
CA LYS A 23 -5.38 0.46 -13.17
C LYS A 23 -6.53 -0.53 -13.48
N ASN A 24 -7.63 -0.40 -12.75
CA ASN A 24 -8.83 -1.27 -12.85
C ASN A 24 -8.63 -2.75 -12.46
N LYS A 25 -7.45 -3.14 -11.97
CA LYS A 25 -7.18 -4.47 -11.41
C LYS A 25 -7.24 -4.42 -9.88
N LYS A 26 -7.94 -5.39 -9.30
CA LYS A 26 -8.06 -5.53 -7.84
C LYS A 26 -6.92 -6.39 -7.30
N TYR A 27 -6.28 -5.91 -6.24
CA TYR A 27 -5.24 -6.60 -5.48
C TYR A 27 -5.73 -6.76 -4.04
N THR A 28 -5.67 -7.98 -3.51
CA THR A 28 -6.20 -8.33 -2.18
C THR A 28 -5.19 -9.12 -1.38
N LYS A 29 -5.14 -8.91 -0.05
CA LYS A 29 -4.17 -9.57 0.84
C LYS A 29 -2.72 -9.41 0.36
N VAL A 30 -2.36 -8.20 -0.06
CA VAL A 30 -1.00 -7.87 -0.49
C VAL A 30 -0.18 -7.41 0.70
N LYS A 31 1.06 -7.91 0.82
CA LYS A 31 2.01 -7.44 1.85
C LYS A 31 2.62 -6.12 1.42
N ALA A 32 2.31 -5.04 2.14
CA ALA A 32 3.00 -3.77 1.97
C ALA A 32 4.37 -3.84 2.66
N LEU A 33 5.45 -3.65 1.91
CA LEU A 33 6.82 -3.80 2.43
C LEU A 33 7.45 -2.45 2.73
N LYS A 34 7.30 -1.48 1.82
CA LYS A 34 7.88 -0.14 1.98
C LYS A 34 7.16 0.86 1.09
N LEU A 35 7.00 2.08 1.59
CA LEU A 35 6.59 3.23 0.80
C LEU A 35 7.82 4.12 0.57
N ILE A 36 8.13 4.41 -0.68
CA ILE A 36 9.20 5.34 -1.07
C ILE A 36 8.54 6.67 -1.43
N THR A 37 8.98 7.76 -0.82
CA THR A 37 8.39 9.11 -0.98
C THR A 37 9.38 10.15 -1.50
N GLU A 38 10.63 9.78 -1.80
CA GLU A 38 11.71 10.74 -2.14
C GLU A 38 11.61 11.33 -3.56
N ASP A 39 10.94 10.67 -4.51
CA ASP A 39 10.88 11.13 -5.91
C ASP A 39 9.55 10.79 -6.59
N LYS A 40 9.16 9.51 -6.52
CA LYS A 40 7.83 9.01 -6.87
C LYS A 40 7.25 8.27 -5.68
N HIS A 41 5.98 8.49 -5.35
CA HIS A 41 5.30 7.71 -4.32
C HIS A 41 5.16 6.26 -4.80
N ILE A 42 6.15 5.41 -4.50
CA ILE A 42 6.17 4.01 -4.93
C ILE A 42 5.97 3.11 -3.73
N LEU A 43 4.88 2.34 -3.78
CA LEU A 43 4.55 1.30 -2.85
C LEU A 43 5.20 -0.01 -3.31
N LYS A 44 6.22 -0.45 -2.57
CA LYS A 44 6.81 -1.78 -2.72
C LYS A 44 5.99 -2.79 -1.95
N THR A 45 5.59 -3.85 -2.64
CA THR A 45 4.82 -4.96 -2.09
C THR A 45 5.45 -6.30 -2.45
N GLN A 46 4.96 -7.39 -1.86
CA GLN A 46 5.36 -8.73 -2.28
C GLN A 46 5.00 -9.04 -3.74
N GLU A 47 3.92 -8.44 -4.27
CA GLU A 47 3.47 -8.69 -5.65
C GLU A 47 4.20 -7.81 -6.69
N GLY A 48 4.97 -6.82 -6.23
CA GLY A 48 5.69 -5.88 -7.09
C GLY A 48 5.61 -4.44 -6.60
N ASN A 49 6.00 -3.52 -7.47
CA ASN A 49 6.05 -2.09 -7.20
C ASN A 49 4.85 -1.41 -7.85
N PHE A 50 4.16 -0.56 -7.10
CA PHE A 50 2.98 0.17 -7.55
C PHE A 50 3.16 1.67 -7.32
N GLU A 51 2.77 2.48 -8.30
CA GLU A 51 2.70 3.94 -8.14
C GLU A 51 1.50 4.27 -7.26
N PHE A 52 1.75 4.79 -6.06
CA PHE A 52 0.74 5.08 -5.05
C PHE A 52 -0.29 6.11 -5.54
N ASP A 53 0.12 7.08 -6.36
CA ASP A 53 -0.78 8.05 -7.00
C ASP A 53 -1.81 7.40 -7.95
N LEU A 54 -1.54 6.20 -8.49
CA LEU A 54 -2.46 5.45 -9.33
C LEU A 54 -3.28 4.42 -8.54
N ILE A 55 -3.01 4.27 -7.23
CA ILE A 55 -3.75 3.38 -6.36
C ILE A 55 -5.05 4.06 -5.95
N THR A 56 -6.14 3.30 -6.04
CA THR A 56 -7.46 3.73 -5.60
C THR A 56 -8.03 2.70 -4.62
N LYS A 57 -8.95 3.14 -3.74
CA LYS A 57 -9.64 2.28 -2.77
C LYS A 57 -8.69 1.43 -1.91
N ILE A 58 -7.64 2.03 -1.36
CA ILE A 58 -6.75 1.33 -0.43
C ILE A 58 -7.47 1.02 0.88
N ILE A 59 -7.37 -0.22 1.32
CA ILE A 59 -7.98 -0.76 2.52
C ILE A 59 -6.89 -1.52 3.28
N ILE A 60 -6.67 -1.14 4.54
CA ILE A 60 -5.79 -1.88 5.44
C ILE A 60 -6.60 -3.01 6.06
N LEU A 61 -6.12 -4.24 5.90
CA LEU A 61 -6.74 -5.41 6.51
C LEU A 61 -6.24 -5.53 7.95
N LYS A 62 -7.10 -6.00 8.86
CA LYS A 62 -6.73 -6.24 10.27
C LYS A 62 -5.81 -7.46 10.45
N GLU A 63 -5.68 -8.28 9.41
CA GLU A 63 -4.84 -9.47 9.41
C GLU A 63 -3.37 -9.06 9.20
N ARG A 64 -2.48 -9.62 10.02
CA ARG A 64 -1.03 -9.36 10.02
C ARG A 64 -0.25 -10.52 9.41
N PHE A 65 1.01 -10.28 9.05
CA PHE A 65 1.93 -11.26 8.47
C PHE A 65 3.34 -11.23 9.03
#